data_AF-A0A961TTR6-F1
#
_entry.id   AF-A0A961TTR6-F1
#
_cell.length_a   1.000
_cell.length_b   1.000
_cell.length_c   1.000
_cell.angle_alpha   90.00
_cell.angle_beta   90.00
_cell.angle_gamma   90.00
#
_symmetry.space_group_name_H-M   'P 1'
#
loop_
_entity.id
_entity.type
_entity.pdbx_description
1 polymer ?
#
loop_
_entity_poly.entity_id
_entity_poly.type
_entity_poly.pdbx_seq_one_letter_code
_entity_poly.pdbx_strand_id
1 'polypeptide(L)'
;MTETSLLAGQGALSEYYDWFAASRPGDILVYWRGDLNADREFAPDSSVVDNDERIKRLSLHAVATAIRRDAQRGSLNLTQIRHGDSDYTYRATRKATQIEAASRLLSV
;
A
#
# COMPACT_ATOMS: atom_id res chain seq x y z
N MET A 1 0.71 -17.28 3.11
CA MET A 1 0.55 -15.93 3.65
C MET A 1 1.94 -15.34 3.70
N THR A 2 2.21 -14.41 2.80
CA THR A 2 3.51 -13.75 2.67
C THR A 2 3.34 -12.27 3.01
N GLU A 3 4.30 -11.69 3.74
CA GLU A 3 4.37 -10.25 3.97
C GLU A 3 5.49 -9.66 3.10
N THR A 4 5.16 -8.61 2.35
CA THR A 4 6.09 -7.89 1.47
C THR A 4 6.13 -6.43 1.90
N SER A 5 7.32 -5.84 2.02
CA SER A 5 7.47 -4.41 2.28
C SER A 5 7.77 -3.67 0.98
N LEU A 6 7.00 -2.62 0.71
CA LEU A 6 7.24 -1.72 -0.41
C LEU A 6 8.16 -0.57 0.04
N LEU A 7 9.17 -0.26 -0.76
CA LEU A 7 10.00 0.92 -0.54
C LEU A 7 9.40 2.10 -1.29
N ALA A 8 9.09 3.19 -0.58
CA ALA A 8 8.66 4.42 -1.21
C ALA A 8 9.84 5.03 -2.00
N GLY A 9 9.61 5.33 -3.26
CA GLY A 9 10.62 5.82 -4.19
C GLY A 9 10.17 5.73 -5.64
N GLN A 10 11.08 6.03 -6.56
CA GLN A 10 10.81 5.87 -7.98
C GLN A 10 10.49 4.40 -8.28
N GLY A 11 9.39 4.14 -8.98
CA GLY A 11 8.95 2.78 -9.33
C GLY A 11 8.01 2.12 -8.32
N ALA A 12 7.82 2.67 -7.12
CA ALA A 12 7.00 2.06 -6.06
C ALA A 12 5.55 1.76 -6.50
N LEU A 13 4.98 2.58 -7.38
CA LEU A 13 3.64 2.33 -7.92
C LEU A 13 3.60 1.11 -8.86
N SER A 14 4.66 0.90 -9.66
CA SER A 14 4.78 -0.28 -10.52
C SER A 14 4.94 -1.53 -9.66
N GLU A 15 5.85 -1.49 -8.68
CA GLU A 15 6.09 -2.59 -7.74
C GLU A 15 4.82 -2.96 -6.96
N TYR A 16 4.00 -1.98 -6.59
CA TYR A 16 2.68 -2.23 -6.03
C TYR A 16 1.80 -3.06 -6.97
N TYR A 17 1.70 -2.70 -8.25
CA TYR A 17 0.88 -3.45 -9.20
C TYR A 17 1.46 -4.82 -9.55
N ASP A 18 2.78 -4.96 -9.59
CA ASP A 18 3.46 -6.25 -9.77
C ASP A 18 3.15 -7.18 -8.59
N TRP A 19 3.27 -6.67 -7.36
CA TRP A 19 2.84 -7.40 -6.17
C TRP A 19 1.35 -7.73 -6.25
N PHE A 20 0.50 -6.78 -6.59
CA PHE A 20 -0.95 -6.98 -6.64
C PHE A 20 -1.36 -8.08 -7.63
N ALA A 21 -0.70 -8.15 -8.80
CA ALA A 21 -0.92 -9.17 -9.81
C ALA A 21 -0.41 -10.56 -9.38
N ALA A 22 0.71 -10.62 -8.67
CA ALA A 22 1.31 -11.88 -8.19
C ALA A 22 0.73 -12.38 -6.85
N SER A 23 0.11 -11.49 -6.07
CA SER A 23 -0.35 -11.77 -4.70
C SER A 23 -1.52 -12.75 -4.67
N ARG A 24 -1.51 -13.63 -3.66
CA ARG A 24 -2.62 -14.54 -3.40
C ARG A 24 -3.51 -13.98 -2.28
N PRO A 25 -4.78 -14.41 -2.21
CA PRO A 25 -5.64 -14.06 -1.09
C PRO A 25 -4.98 -14.36 0.27
N GLY A 26 -4.91 -13.34 1.12
CA GLY A 26 -4.24 -13.37 2.43
C GLY A 26 -2.81 -12.82 2.46
N ASP A 27 -2.16 -12.59 1.31
CA ASP A 27 -0.86 -11.94 1.29
C ASP A 27 -0.98 -10.46 1.70
N ILE A 28 0.08 -9.96 2.33
CA ILE A 28 0.14 -8.63 2.95
C ILE A 28 1.21 -7.80 2.28
N LEU A 29 0.85 -6.56 1.93
CA LEU A 29 1.79 -5.51 1.56
C LEU A 29 1.87 -4.48 2.70
N VAL A 30 3.05 -4.31 3.28
CA VAL A 30 3.39 -3.16 4.12
C VAL A 30 3.84 -2.04 3.20
N TYR A 31 3.00 -1.02 3.01
CA TYR A 31 3.29 0.06 2.06
C TYR A 31 3.84 1.33 2.71
N TRP A 32 3.76 1.44 4.04
CA TRP A 32 4.37 2.53 4.79
C TRP A 32 4.57 2.16 6.26
N ARG A 33 5.63 2.71 6.86
CA ARG A 33 5.80 2.78 8.32
C ARG A 33 6.16 4.22 8.72
N GLY A 34 5.38 4.81 9.63
CA GLY A 34 5.51 6.21 10.05
C GLY A 34 4.15 6.81 10.42
N ASP A 35 4.01 8.12 10.36
CA ASP A 35 2.74 8.82 10.53
C ASP A 35 2.24 9.29 9.16
N LEU A 36 1.43 8.46 8.51
CA LEU A 36 1.02 8.70 7.13
C LEU A 36 0.27 10.03 6.95
N ASN A 37 -0.38 10.56 7.98
CA ASN A 37 -1.07 11.84 7.88
C ASN A 37 -0.06 12.99 7.82
N ALA A 38 0.91 12.99 8.74
CA ALA A 38 2.00 13.97 8.74
C ALA A 38 2.92 13.81 7.51
N ASP A 39 3.20 12.57 7.10
CA ASP A 39 4.13 12.28 6.00
C ASP A 39 3.53 12.63 4.63
N ARG A 40 2.19 12.62 4.50
CA ARG A 40 1.48 12.99 3.27
C ARG A 40 1.21 14.48 3.13
N GLU A 41 1.16 15.24 4.22
CA GLU A 41 0.92 16.68 4.17
C GLU A 41 2.22 17.42 3.79
N PHE A 42 2.33 17.80 2.52
CA PHE A 42 3.18 18.93 2.12
C PHE A 42 2.64 19.61 0.87
N ALA A 43 2.63 20.94 0.88
CA ALA A 43 2.38 21.76 -0.29
C ALA A 43 3.61 21.69 -1.23
N PRO A 44 3.42 21.57 -2.56
CA PRO A 44 4.52 21.44 -3.53
C PRO A 44 5.49 22.63 -3.60
N ASP A 45 5.30 23.67 -2.79
CA ASP A 45 5.97 24.97 -2.90
C ASP A 45 6.96 25.30 -1.77
N SER A 46 7.25 24.38 -0.86
CA SER A 46 8.37 24.61 0.07
C SER A 46 9.69 24.35 -0.64
N SER A 47 10.39 25.42 -0.95
CA SER A 47 11.74 25.49 -1.53
C SER A 47 12.86 24.81 -0.71
N VAL A 48 12.52 24.00 0.31
CA VAL A 48 13.42 23.46 1.33
C VAL A 48 13.45 21.92 1.35
N VAL A 49 12.57 21.24 0.60
CA VAL A 49 12.55 19.76 0.58
C VAL A 49 13.51 19.25 -0.48
N ASP A 50 14.44 18.39 -0.06
CA ASP A 50 15.36 17.69 -0.95
C ASP A 50 14.58 16.94 -2.05
N ASN A 51 15.16 16.87 -3.24
CA ASN A 51 14.52 16.30 -4.42
C ASN A 51 14.13 14.82 -4.21
N ASP A 52 14.97 14.08 -3.47
CA ASP A 52 14.73 12.67 -3.16
C ASP A 52 13.55 12.47 -2.19
N GLU A 53 13.46 13.34 -1.18
CA GLU A 53 12.34 13.33 -0.23
C GLU A 53 11.03 13.71 -0.92
N ARG A 54 11.07 14.67 -1.86
CA ARG A 54 9.92 15.02 -2.71
C ARG A 54 9.46 13.82 -3.56
N ILE A 55 10.39 13.10 -4.19
CA ILE A 55 10.07 11.89 -4.98
C ILE A 55 9.45 10.82 -4.09
N LYS A 56 10.02 10.58 -2.90
CA LYS A 56 9.51 9.63 -1.93
C LYS A 56 8.08 9.97 -1.50
N ARG A 57 7.77 11.22 -1.19
CA ARG A 57 6.42 11.65 -0.81
C ARG A 57 5.41 11.57 -1.96
N LEU A 58 5.80 11.98 -3.16
CA LEU A 58 4.95 11.85 -4.35
C LEU A 58 4.62 10.39 -4.65
N SER A 59 5.62 9.50 -4.58
CA SER A 59 5.41 8.06 -4.76
C SER A 59 4.52 7.46 -3.67
N LEU A 60 4.73 7.83 -2.39
CA LEU A 60 3.88 7.42 -1.28
C LEU A 60 2.42 7.87 -1.48
N HIS A 61 2.21 9.11 -1.93
CA HIS A 61 0.87 9.61 -2.24
C HIS A 61 0.21 8.81 -3.37
N ALA A 62 0.95 8.51 -4.44
CA ALA A 62 0.45 7.74 -5.57
C ALA A 62 0.08 6.31 -5.17
N VAL A 63 0.97 5.61 -4.45
CA VAL A 63 0.75 4.25 -3.94
C VAL A 63 -0.43 4.21 -2.98
N ALA A 64 -0.48 5.09 -1.98
CA ALA A 64 -1.58 5.13 -1.01
C ALA A 64 -2.93 5.42 -1.69
N THR A 65 -2.93 6.23 -2.75
CA THR A 65 -4.13 6.51 -3.54
C THR A 65 -4.59 5.28 -4.34
N ALA A 66 -3.67 4.56 -4.99
CA ALA A 66 -3.96 3.33 -5.71
C ALA A 66 -4.51 2.24 -4.78
N ILE A 67 -3.82 1.98 -3.66
CA ILE A 67 -4.24 1.03 -2.62
C ILE A 67 -5.64 1.36 -2.10
N ARG A 68 -5.93 2.64 -1.83
CA ARG A 68 -7.26 3.07 -1.40
C ARG A 68 -8.34 2.78 -2.44
N ARG A 69 -8.06 3.05 -3.73
CA ARG A 69 -9.00 2.75 -4.83
C ARG A 69 -9.27 1.25 -4.93
N ASP A 70 -8.25 0.41 -4.83
CA ASP A 70 -8.40 -1.04 -4.93
C ASP A 70 -9.08 -1.65 -3.70
N ALA A 71 -8.86 -1.08 -2.51
CA ALA A 71 -9.62 -1.41 -1.31
C ALA A 71 -11.11 -1.05 -1.45
N GLN A 72 -11.43 0.12 -2.00
CA GLN A 72 -12.81 0.54 -2.27
C GLN A 72 -13.52 -0.38 -3.28
N ARG A 73 -12.76 -0.97 -4.22
CA ARG A 73 -13.26 -1.99 -5.16
C ARG A 73 -13.43 -3.37 -4.51
N GLY A 74 -13.04 -3.53 -3.25
CA GLY A 74 -13.16 -4.80 -2.52
C GLY A 74 -12.02 -5.79 -2.78
N SER A 75 -10.92 -5.37 -3.40
CA SER A 75 -9.76 -6.22 -3.68
C SER A 75 -8.77 -6.32 -2.51
N LEU A 76 -8.81 -5.36 -1.58
CA LEU A 76 -7.91 -5.25 -0.44
C LEU A 76 -8.68 -4.97 0.86
N ASN A 77 -8.17 -5.47 1.99
CA ASN A 77 -8.50 -4.98 3.32
C ASN A 77 -7.34 -4.11 3.82
N LEU A 78 -7.64 -2.92 4.35
CA LEU A 78 -6.62 -2.03 4.91
C LEU A 78 -6.58 -2.19 6.43
N THR A 79 -5.37 -2.34 6.98
CA THR A 79 -5.16 -2.37 8.43
C THR A 79 -3.99 -1.47 8.82
N GLN A 80 -4.05 -0.97 10.04
CA GLN A 80 -3.00 -0.17 10.66
C GLN A 80 -2.59 -0.83 11.97
N ILE A 81 -1.30 -0.98 12.21
CA ILE A 81 -0.75 -1.38 13.51
C ILE A 81 -0.06 -0.17 14.13
N ARG A 82 -0.34 0.11 15.40
CA ARG A 82 0.35 1.13 16.20
C ARG A 82 1.47 0.47 17.00
N HIS A 83 2.69 1.01 16.90
CA HIS A 83 3.87 0.54 17.65
C HIS A 83 4.29 1.51 18.76
N GLY A 84 3.84 2.76 18.68
CA GLY A 84 4.15 3.82 19.63
C GLY A 84 3.50 5.13 19.20
N ASP A 85 4.00 6.24 19.75
CA ASP A 85 3.59 7.57 19.32
C ASP A 85 4.16 7.86 17.92
N SER A 86 3.28 8.20 16.98
CA SER A 86 3.61 8.48 15.57
C SER A 86 4.36 7.36 14.81
N ASP A 87 4.39 6.13 15.34
CA ASP A 87 4.90 4.94 14.64
C ASP A 87 3.75 3.98 14.33
N TYR A 88 3.34 3.97 13.05
CA TYR A 88 2.30 3.10 12.54
C TYR A 88 2.78 2.31 11.33
N THR A 89 2.42 1.04 11.26
CA THR A 89 2.57 0.21 10.07
C THR A 89 1.25 0.14 9.31
N TYR A 90 1.27 0.56 8.06
CA TYR A 90 0.12 0.55 7.17
C TYR A 90 0.20 -0.63 6.21
N ARG A 91 -0.87 -1.43 6.18
CA ARG A 91 -0.92 -2.71 5.49
C ARG A 91 -2.12 -2.81 4.57
N ALA A 92 -1.91 -3.41 3.41
CA ALA A 92 -2.94 -3.85 2.50
C ALA A 92 -2.92 -5.38 2.41
N THR A 93 -4.04 -6.03 2.71
CA THR A 93 -4.16 -7.50 2.65
C THR A 93 -5.01 -7.89 1.45
N ARG A 94 -4.50 -8.77 0.61
CA ARG A 94 -5.19 -9.26 -0.59
C ARG A 94 -6.45 -10.03 -0.22
N LYS A 95 -7.58 -9.69 -0.84
CA LYS A 95 -8.84 -10.43 -0.71
C LYS A 95 -9.00 -11.40 -1.86
N ALA A 96 -9.70 -12.50 -1.60
CA ALA A 96 -10.20 -13.35 -2.68
C ALA A 96 -11.20 -12.54 -3.49
N THR A 97 -10.97 -12.44 -4.79
CA THR A 97 -11.99 -11.96 -5.72
C THR A 97 -13.14 -12.95 -5.76
N GLN A 98 -14.34 -12.52 -6.17
CA GLN A 98 -15.48 -13.44 -6.30
C GLN A 98 -15.18 -14.62 -7.24
N ILE A 99 -14.39 -14.39 -8.29
CA ILE A 99 -13.96 -15.43 -9.23
C ILE A 99 -13.08 -16.46 -8.52
N GLU A 100 -12.06 -16.02 -7.78
CA GLU A 100 -11.18 -16.91 -7.01
C GLU A 100 -11.92 -17.67 -5.89
N ALA A 101 -12.88 -17.00 -5.24
CA ALA A 101 -13.72 -17.62 -4.23
C ALA A 101 -14.63 -18.70 -4.84
N ALA A 102 -15.25 -18.43 -5.99
CA ALA A 102 -16.07 -19.38 -6.72
C ALA A 102 -15.25 -20.57 -7.24
N SER A 103 -14.06 -20.33 -7.80
CA SER A 103 -13.16 -21.41 -8.24
C SER A 103 -12.71 -22.30 -7.09
N ARG A 104 -12.48 -21.74 -5.88
CA ARG A 104 -12.17 -22.55 -4.68
C ARG A 104 -13.34 -23.44 -4.24
N LEU A 105 -14.57 -22.98 -4.38
CA LEU A 105 -15.77 -23.75 -4.01
C LEU A 105 -16.09 -24.88 -5.00
N LEU A 106 -15.70 -24.71 -6.27
CA LEU A 106 -15.93 -25.70 -7.33
C LEU A 106 -14.81 -26.77 -7.42
N SER A 107 -13.76 -26.65 -6.62
CA SER A 107 -12.62 -27.57 -6.59
C SER A 107 -12.71 -28.61 -5.46
N VAL A 108 -13.88 -28.71 -4.80
CA VAL A 108 -14.19 -29.64 -3.71
C VAL A 108 -15.22 -30.65 -4.20
#